data_AF-A0A445D8Y5-F1
#
_entry.id   AF-A0A445D8Y5-F1
#
_cell.length_a   1.000
_cell.length_b   1.000
_cell.length_c   1.000
_cell.angle_alpha   90.00
_cell.angle_beta   90.00
_cell.angle_gamma   90.00
#
_symmetry.space_group_name_H-M   'P 1'
#
loop_
_entity.id
_entity.type
_entity.pdbx_description
1 polymer ?
#
loop_
_entity_poly.entity_id
_entity_poly.type
_entity_poly.pdbx_seq_one_letter_code
_entity_poly.pdbx_strand_id
1 'polypeptide(L)'
;MRFTWKGLQWENLDRGFKRLDRAMSNADWRIKYPEEKLEVLARQFSDEVAKWNKEIFKPVTKQKRRIMSRLEGIQRAPNYRCNPFFEKLEKRLNNELEDMLDREELMWKQKVREQWVVEGDRNTKYFHT
;
A
#
# COMPACT_ATOMS: atom_id res chain seq x y z
N MET A 1 -15.56 12.26 1.63
CA MET A 1 -14.66 11.15 1.23
C MET A 1 -14.71 11.02 -0.30
N ARG A 2 -13.59 10.73 -0.98
CA ARG A 2 -13.47 10.75 -2.46
C ARG A 2 -13.73 9.35 -3.02
N PHE A 3 -14.77 9.17 -3.85
CA PHE A 3 -15.11 7.90 -4.51
C PHE A 3 -14.35 7.73 -5.83
N THR A 4 -13.99 6.49 -6.19
CA THR A 4 -13.16 6.18 -7.39
C THR A 4 -13.94 5.61 -8.57
N TRP A 5 -15.23 5.33 -8.43
CA TRP A 5 -16.10 4.93 -9.54
C TRP A 5 -17.53 5.45 -9.36
N LYS A 6 -18.12 5.92 -10.45
CA LYS A 6 -19.48 6.50 -10.52
C LYS A 6 -20.28 5.73 -11.55
N GLY A 7 -21.31 4.99 -11.11
CA GLY A 7 -22.18 4.23 -12.00
C GLY A 7 -23.21 5.10 -12.74
N LEU A 8 -23.77 4.53 -13.81
CA LEU A 8 -24.90 5.12 -14.54
C LEU A 8 -26.14 5.18 -13.63
N GLN A 9 -26.86 6.30 -13.66
CA GLN A 9 -28.12 6.46 -12.95
C GLN A 9 -29.25 6.01 -13.87
N TRP A 10 -29.99 5.00 -13.44
CA TRP A 10 -31.24 4.58 -14.07
C TRP A 10 -32.40 5.20 -13.30
N GLU A 11 -33.51 5.49 -13.99
CA GLU A 11 -34.68 6.09 -13.36
C GLU A 11 -35.21 5.17 -12.24
N ASN A 12 -35.48 5.76 -11.06
CA ASN A 12 -36.02 5.14 -9.85
C ASN A 12 -35.10 4.18 -9.06
N LEU A 13 -33.78 4.19 -9.27
CA LEU A 13 -32.82 3.50 -8.40
C LEU A 13 -31.80 4.47 -7.79
N ASP A 14 -31.50 4.28 -6.51
CA ASP A 14 -30.46 5.03 -5.82
C ASP A 14 -29.11 4.84 -6.51
N ARG A 15 -28.42 5.96 -6.73
CA ARG A 15 -27.16 6.00 -7.45
C ARG A 15 -26.08 5.23 -6.68
N GLY A 16 -25.57 4.15 -7.25
CA GLY A 16 -24.51 3.35 -6.64
C GLY A 16 -23.15 4.05 -6.66
N PHE A 17 -22.56 4.27 -5.48
CA PHE A 17 -21.18 4.72 -5.31
C PHE A 17 -20.34 3.56 -4.79
N LYS A 18 -19.25 3.23 -5.47
CA LYS A 18 -18.37 2.10 -5.11
C LYS A 18 -16.90 2.52 -5.11
N ARG A 19 -16.12 1.87 -4.25
CA ARG A 19 -14.66 2.02 -4.15
C ARG A 19 -14.03 0.72 -4.66
N LEU A 20 -13.25 0.80 -5.73
CA LEU A 20 -12.59 -0.34 -6.35
C LEU A 20 -11.22 -0.55 -5.70
N ASP A 21 -11.06 -1.61 -4.92
CA ASP A 21 -9.78 -1.95 -4.29
C ASP A 21 -9.02 -3.04 -5.10
N ARG A 22 -9.03 -2.84 -6.43
CA ARG A 22 -8.18 -3.41 -7.51
C ARG A 22 -8.35 -4.88 -7.94
N ALA A 23 -8.93 -5.05 -9.12
CA ALA A 23 -8.47 -5.97 -10.16
C ALA A 23 -8.53 -5.24 -11.51
N MET A 24 -7.49 -5.35 -12.34
CA MET A 24 -7.56 -4.99 -13.75
C MET A 24 -7.71 -6.29 -14.53
N SER A 25 -8.92 -6.59 -15.02
CA SER A 25 -9.13 -7.68 -15.96
C SER A 25 -9.46 -7.11 -17.34
N ASN A 26 -8.58 -7.37 -18.30
CA ASN A 26 -8.88 -7.15 -19.71
C ASN A 26 -9.68 -8.34 -20.26
N ALA A 27 -10.21 -8.20 -21.48
CA ALA A 27 -11.03 -9.24 -22.10
C ALA A 27 -10.29 -10.58 -22.18
N ASP A 28 -9.01 -10.54 -22.54
CA ASP A 28 -8.15 -11.72 -22.67
C ASP A 28 -8.01 -12.49 -21.35
N TRP A 29 -7.83 -11.78 -20.22
CA TRP A 29 -7.70 -12.40 -18.90
C TRP A 29 -8.99 -13.11 -18.46
N ARG A 30 -10.16 -12.50 -18.73
CA ARG A 30 -11.47 -13.12 -18.41
C ARG A 30 -11.78 -14.34 -19.26
N ILE A 31 -11.32 -14.37 -20.51
CA ILE A 31 -11.45 -15.54 -21.38
C ILE A 31 -10.55 -16.67 -20.89
N LYS A 32 -9.35 -16.34 -20.40
CA LYS A 32 -8.36 -17.31 -19.94
C LYS A 32 -8.71 -17.96 -18.59
N TYR A 33 -9.44 -17.25 -17.73
CA TYR A 33 -9.80 -17.72 -16.38
C TYR A 33 -11.32 -17.53 -16.10
N PRO A 34 -12.19 -18.30 -16.77
CA PRO A 34 -13.65 -18.12 -16.68
C PRO A 34 -14.23 -18.53 -15.31
N GLU A 35 -13.49 -19.33 -14.54
CA GLU A 35 -13.91 -19.85 -13.23
C GLU A 35 -13.56 -18.92 -12.07
N GLU A 36 -12.78 -17.86 -12.33
CA GLU A 36 -12.25 -16.98 -11.29
C GLU A 36 -13.30 -15.93 -10.89
N LYS A 37 -13.92 -16.13 -9.73
CA LYS A 37 -14.93 -15.23 -9.18
C LYS A 37 -14.26 -14.11 -8.37
N LEU A 38 -14.53 -12.87 -8.76
CA LEU A 38 -14.20 -11.68 -7.97
C LEU A 38 -15.18 -11.56 -6.80
N GLU A 39 -14.76 -11.99 -5.61
CA GLU A 39 -15.49 -11.74 -4.37
C GLU A 39 -15.17 -10.33 -3.87
N VAL A 40 -16.19 -9.48 -3.77
CA VAL A 40 -16.06 -8.15 -3.17
C VAL A 40 -15.94 -8.31 -1.66
N LEU A 41 -14.87 -7.78 -1.08
CA LEU A 41 -14.69 -7.78 0.37
C LEU A 41 -15.89 -7.13 1.08
N ALA A 42 -16.36 -7.76 2.15
CA ALA A 42 -17.47 -7.23 2.95
C ALA A 42 -17.16 -5.79 3.41
N ARG A 43 -18.20 -4.94 3.42
CA ARG A 43 -18.06 -3.49 3.66
C ARG A 43 -17.31 -3.16 4.97
N GLN A 44 -17.59 -3.90 6.03
CA GLN A 44 -16.92 -3.72 7.33
C GLN A 44 -15.41 -3.93 7.22
N PHE A 45 -14.98 -4.99 6.53
CA PHE A 45 -13.57 -5.28 6.30
C PHE A 45 -12.90 -4.24 5.38
N SER A 46 -13.59 -3.77 4.34
CA SER A 46 -13.08 -2.70 3.46
C SER A 46 -12.85 -1.38 4.24
N ASP A 47 -13.76 -1.01 5.13
CA ASP A 47 -13.64 0.20 5.95
C ASP A 47 -12.49 0.08 6.98
N GLU A 48 -12.31 -1.10 7.59
CA GLU A 48 -11.20 -1.38 8.50
C GLU A 48 -9.85 -1.33 7.79
N VAL A 49 -9.72 -1.95 6.61
CA VAL A 49 -8.50 -1.90 5.79
C VAL A 49 -8.21 -0.48 5.32
N ALA A 50 -9.24 0.30 4.98
CA ALA A 50 -9.08 1.71 4.62
C ALA A 50 -8.61 2.57 5.79
N LYS A 51 -9.14 2.31 6.99
CA LYS A 51 -8.72 2.96 8.24
C LYS A 51 -7.28 2.60 8.58
N TRP A 52 -6.93 1.33 8.57
CA TRP A 52 -5.58 0.83 8.80
C TRP A 52 -4.57 1.44 7.82
N ASN A 53 -4.88 1.46 6.51
CA ASN A 53 -4.02 2.09 5.51
C ASN A 53 -3.80 3.59 5.80
N LYS A 54 -4.81 4.29 6.32
CA LYS A 54 -4.72 5.71 6.64
C LYS A 54 -3.94 5.96 7.93
N GLU A 55 -4.12 5.13 8.94
CA GLU A 55 -3.54 5.31 10.29
C GLU A 55 -2.12 4.77 10.40
N ILE A 56 -1.78 3.74 9.63
CA ILE A 56 -0.50 3.04 9.74
C ILE A 56 0.37 3.28 8.51
N PHE A 57 -0.14 2.99 7.30
CA PHE A 57 0.68 3.06 6.08
C PHE A 57 1.01 4.50 5.67
N LYS A 58 0.00 5.40 5.63
CA LYS A 58 0.22 6.80 5.22
C LYS A 58 1.24 7.55 6.09
N PRO A 59 1.22 7.45 7.43
CA PRO A 59 2.22 8.11 8.27
C PRO A 59 3.64 7.60 8.02
N VAL A 60 3.85 6.28 7.89
CA VAL A 60 5.16 5.68 7.59
C VAL A 60 5.69 6.19 6.24
N THR A 61 4.88 6.16 5.19
CA THR A 61 5.30 6.69 3.87
C THR A 61 5.59 8.19 3.92
N LYS A 62 4.80 8.96 4.68
CA LYS A 62 4.99 10.41 4.83
C LYS A 62 6.29 10.72 5.59
N GLN A 63 6.58 9.98 6.66
CA GLN A 63 7.80 10.15 7.44
C GLN A 63 9.04 9.79 6.62
N LYS A 64 9.03 8.65 5.91
CA LYS A 64 10.09 8.27 4.97
C LYS A 64 10.36 9.37 3.95
N ARG A 65 9.31 9.91 3.31
CA ARG A 65 9.44 11.00 2.34
C ARG A 65 10.08 12.24 2.95
N ARG A 66 9.69 12.62 4.17
CA ARG A 66 10.27 13.77 4.88
C ARG A 66 11.76 13.59 5.12
N ILE A 67 12.19 12.40 5.56
CA ILE A 67 13.60 12.10 5.83
C ILE A 67 14.41 12.17 4.53
N MET A 68 13.92 11.55 3.46
CA MET A 68 14.54 11.61 2.12
C MET A 68 14.69 13.05 1.62
N SER A 69 13.64 13.87 1.72
CA SER A 69 13.72 15.27 1.31
C SER A 69 14.72 16.09 2.14
N ARG A 70 14.92 15.76 3.42
CA ARG A 70 15.94 16.41 4.26
C ARG A 70 17.34 15.99 3.86
N LEU A 71 17.57 14.70 3.60
CA LEU A 71 18.84 14.19 3.08
C LEU A 71 19.22 14.87 1.77
N GLU A 72 18.28 14.92 0.82
CA GLU A 72 18.46 15.64 -0.44
C GLU A 72 18.80 17.12 -0.23
N GLY A 73 18.10 17.79 0.70
CA GLY A 73 18.35 19.19 1.01
C GLY A 73 19.77 19.45 1.53
N ILE A 74 20.27 18.57 2.40
CA ILE A 74 21.62 18.67 2.97
C ILE A 74 22.68 18.39 1.91
N GLN A 75 22.48 17.36 1.08
CA GLN A 75 23.40 16.99 0.01
C GLN A 75 23.51 18.07 -1.08
N ARG A 76 22.48 18.91 -1.24
CA ARG A 76 22.48 20.08 -2.13
C ARG A 76 23.05 21.35 -1.49
N ALA A 77 23.32 21.35 -0.19
CA ALA A 77 23.82 22.54 0.49
C ALA A 77 25.28 22.85 0.11
N PRO A 78 25.67 24.13 0.02
CA PRO A 78 27.07 24.50 -0.18
C PRO A 78 27.92 23.99 0.99
N ASN A 79 29.13 23.53 0.68
CA ASN A 79 30.07 22.94 1.65
C ASN A 79 29.56 21.67 2.36
N TYR A 80 28.57 20.96 1.81
CA TYR A 80 28.05 19.69 2.34
C TYR A 80 29.14 18.72 2.82
N ARG A 81 30.13 18.43 1.97
CA ARG A 81 31.21 17.48 2.26
C ARG A 81 32.27 18.00 3.25
N CYS A 82 32.30 19.30 3.49
CA CYS A 82 33.35 19.96 4.27
C CYS A 82 32.83 20.49 5.61
N ASN A 83 31.57 20.22 5.95
CA ASN A 83 30.94 20.71 7.16
C ASN A 83 30.61 19.52 8.10
N PRO A 84 31.31 19.38 9.23
CA PRO A 84 31.06 18.31 10.20
C PRO A 84 29.62 18.27 10.74
N PHE A 85 28.90 19.40 10.72
CA PHE A 85 27.49 19.43 11.07
C PHE A 85 26.64 18.60 10.10
N PHE A 86 26.91 18.70 8.80
CA PHE A 86 26.15 17.98 7.79
C PHE A 86 26.44 16.48 7.82
N GLU A 87 27.68 16.07 8.08
CA GLU A 87 28.03 14.66 8.29
C GLU A 87 27.25 14.05 9.48
N LYS A 88 27.25 14.74 10.63
CA LYS A 88 26.52 14.28 11.82
C LYS A 88 25.01 14.26 11.60
N LEU A 89 24.48 15.23 10.87
CA LEU A 89 23.06 15.32 10.54
C LEU A 89 22.64 14.21 9.56
N GLU A 90 23.43 13.96 8.52
CA GLU A 90 23.19 12.89 7.54
C GLU A 90 23.21 11.52 8.21
N LYS A 91 24.22 11.23 9.05
CA LYS A 91 24.27 9.96 9.79
C LYS A 91 23.01 9.72 10.62
N ARG A 92 22.54 10.75 11.33
CA ARG A 92 21.29 10.67 12.10
C ARG A 92 20.05 10.43 11.22
N LEU A 93 19.97 11.09 10.06
CA LEU A 93 18.86 10.92 9.14
C LEU A 93 18.86 9.55 8.47
N ASN A 94 20.04 9.00 8.16
CA ASN A 94 20.17 7.64 7.63
C ASN A 94 19.74 6.61 8.67
N ASN A 95 20.15 6.75 9.93
CA ASN A 95 19.64 5.89 11.01
C ASN A 95 18.11 5.99 11.16
N GLU A 96 17.54 7.21 11.10
CA GLU A 96 16.08 7.39 11.15
C GLU A 96 15.38 6.74 9.93
N LEU A 97 16.04 6.75 8.77
CA LEU A 97 15.55 6.11 7.55
C LEU A 97 15.57 4.58 7.66
N GLU A 98 16.67 4.01 8.17
CA GLU A 98 16.79 2.57 8.44
C GLU A 98 15.68 2.10 9.40
N ASP A 99 15.49 2.79 10.52
CA ASP A 99 14.40 2.51 11.46
C ASP A 99 13.01 2.55 10.80
N MET A 100 12.79 3.45 9.83
CA MET A 100 11.53 3.52 9.09
C MET A 100 11.37 2.36 8.10
N LEU A 101 12.46 1.95 7.45
CA LEU A 101 12.46 0.84 6.50
C LEU A 101 12.21 -0.49 7.22
N ASP A 102 12.78 -0.70 8.39
CA ASP A 102 12.54 -1.89 9.22
C ASP A 102 11.07 -2.01 9.62
N ARG A 103 10.43 -0.89 9.99
CA ARG A 103 8.99 -0.86 10.30
C ARG A 103 8.14 -1.18 9.08
N GLU A 104 8.51 -0.64 7.92
CA GLU A 104 7.84 -0.94 6.66
C GLU A 104 8.00 -2.41 6.28
N GLU A 105 9.20 -2.98 6.43
CA GLU A 105 9.47 -4.39 6.16
C GLU A 105 8.66 -5.31 7.10
N LEU A 106 8.62 -5.02 8.40
CA LEU A 106 7.83 -5.77 9.36
C LEU A 106 6.34 -5.75 9.01
N MET A 107 5.83 -4.58 8.60
CA MET A 107 4.45 -4.42 8.15
C MET A 107 4.16 -5.25 6.90
N TRP A 108 5.07 -5.25 5.92
CA TRP A 108 4.93 -6.08 4.72
C TRP A 108 5.00 -7.57 5.06
N LYS A 109 5.86 -8.01 5.96
CA LYS A 109 5.92 -9.40 6.45
C LYS A 109 4.60 -9.83 7.11
N GLN A 110 4.00 -8.97 7.92
CA GLN A 110 2.69 -9.23 8.53
C GLN A 110 1.60 -9.38 7.47
N LYS A 111 1.55 -8.44 6.52
CA LYS A 111 0.56 -8.44 5.45
C LYS A 111 0.67 -9.67 4.54
N VAL A 112 1.89 -10.07 4.19
CA VAL A 112 2.13 -11.30 3.42
C VAL A 112 1.70 -12.52 4.24
N ARG A 113 2.03 -12.61 5.53
CA ARG A 113 1.59 -13.74 6.38
C ARG A 113 0.07 -13.82 6.51
N GLU A 114 -0.61 -12.70 6.72
CA GLU A 114 -2.08 -12.66 6.75
C GLU A 114 -2.66 -13.13 5.41
N GLN A 115 -2.08 -12.69 4.30
CA GLN A 115 -2.48 -13.15 2.98
C GLN A 115 -2.27 -14.66 2.79
N TRP A 116 -1.13 -15.21 3.24
CA TRP A 116 -0.86 -16.64 3.19
C TRP A 116 -1.75 -17.46 4.12
N VAL A 117 -2.15 -16.95 5.29
CA VAL A 117 -3.12 -17.61 6.17
C VAL A 117 -4.51 -17.62 5.54
N VAL A 118 -4.90 -16.54 4.85
CA VAL A 118 -6.18 -16.46 4.13
C VAL A 118 -6.18 -17.33 2.86
N GLU A 119 -5.05 -17.41 2.14
CA GLU A 119 -4.91 -18.21 0.92
C GLU A 119 -4.51 -19.67 1.17
N GLY A 120 -4.00 -19.99 2.37
CA GLY A 120 -3.49 -21.30 2.76
C GLY A 120 -4.55 -22.41 2.82
N ASP A 121 -5.84 -22.05 2.85
CA ASP A 121 -6.96 -23.00 2.71
C ASP A 121 -7.53 -23.05 1.27
N ARG A 122 -7.16 -22.10 0.40
CA ARG A 122 -7.69 -21.99 -0.97
C ARG A 122 -6.69 -22.41 -2.06
N ASN A 123 -5.40 -22.56 -1.74
CA ASN A 123 -4.34 -22.80 -2.73
C ASN A 123 -3.81 -24.26 -2.78
N THR A 124 -4.44 -25.22 -2.11
CA THR A 124 -3.96 -26.62 -2.06
C THR A 124 -4.20 -27.41 -3.35
N LYS A 125 -4.93 -26.87 -4.34
CA LYS A 125 -5.12 -27.55 -5.64
C LYS A 125 -3.90 -27.48 -6.57
N TYR A 126 -2.92 -26.62 -6.32
CA TYR A 126 -1.76 -26.44 -7.19
C TYR A 126 -0.56 -27.35 -6.87
N PHE A 127 -0.59 -28.11 -5.76
CA PHE A 127 0.56 -28.89 -5.28
C PHE A 127 0.30 -30.40 -5.11
N HIS A 128 -0.56 -30.98 -5.94
CA HIS A 128 -0.68 -32.44 -6.02
C HIS A 128 -0.64 -32.88 -7.49
N THR A 129 0.45 -33.57 -7.85
CA THR A 129 0.60 -34.39 -9.06
C THR A 129 -0.32 -35.60 -8.99
#